data_AF-A0AAV0M8R7-F1
#
_entry.id   AF-A0AAV0M8R7-F1
#
_cell.length_a   1.000
_cell.length_b   1.000
_cell.length_c   1.000
_cell.angle_alpha   90.00
_cell.angle_beta   90.00
_cell.angle_gamma   90.00
#
_symmetry.space_group_name_H-M   'P 1'
#
loop_
_entity.id
_entity.type
_entity.pdbx_description
1 polymer ?
#
loop_
_entity_poly.entity_id
_entity_poly.type
_entity_poly.pdbx_seq_one_letter_code
_entity_poly.pdbx_strand_id
1 'polypeptide(L)' 'MKLYKVYTSIFEFVAGDGEGKQQGAAKLSIEYEKRDPSVPPPTKYMNIVVLFVKEVDASLAKAG' A
#
# COMPACT_ATOMS: atom_id res chain seq x y z
N MET A 1 5.37 -7.11 -21.46
CA MET A 1 4.35 -8.15 -21.18
C MET A 1 3.44 -7.66 -20.05
N LYS A 2 2.12 -7.61 -20.26
CA LYS A 2 1.15 -7.36 -19.17
C LYS A 2 0.95 -8.67 -18.39
N LEU A 3 1.28 -8.67 -17.09
CA LEU A 3 1.15 -9.82 -16.18
C LEU A 3 -0.30 -10.00 -15.68
N TYR A 4 -1.02 -8.90 -15.53
CA TYR A 4 -2.41 -8.87 -15.07
C TYR A 4 -3.30 -8.26 -16.16
N LYS A 5 -4.54 -8.75 -16.26
CA LYS A 5 -5.57 -8.15 -17.14
C LYS A 5 -6.12 -6.88 -16.51
N VAL A 6 -6.43 -6.98 -15.21
CA VAL A 6 -6.87 -5.89 -14.35
C VAL A 6 -5.89 -5.78 -13.19
N TYR A 7 -5.50 -4.56 -12.87
CA TYR A 7 -4.68 -4.27 -11.70
C TYR A 7 -5.09 -2.90 -11.17
N THR A 8 -5.74 -2.89 -10.02
CA THR A 8 -6.23 -1.69 -9.34
C THR A 8 -5.58 -1.62 -7.96
N SER A 9 -5.03 -0.45 -7.63
CA SER A 9 -4.48 -0.17 -6.31
C SER A 9 -5.32 0.90 -5.65
N ILE A 10 -5.79 0.61 -4.44
CA ILE A 10 -6.66 1.49 -3.65
C ILE A 10 -5.90 1.84 -2.38
N PHE A 11 -5.66 3.13 -2.18
CA PHE A 11 -5.02 3.67 -0.98
C PHE A 11 -6.07 4.41 -0.17
N GLU A 12 -6.23 3.98 1.09
CA GLU A 12 -7.15 4.58 2.05
C GLU A 12 -6.35 5.11 3.23
N PHE A 13 -6.59 6.35 3.62
CA PHE A 13 -6.00 6.96 4.80
C PHE A 13 -7.11 7.23 5.81
N VAL A 14 -6.99 6.62 6.97
CA VAL A 14 -7.87 6.84 8.12
C VAL A 14 -7.15 7.80 9.04
N ALA A 15 -7.67 9.01 9.16
CA ALA A 15 -7.13 9.99 10.10
C ALA A 15 -7.26 9.47 11.54
N GLY A 16 -6.25 9.74 12.36
CA GLY A 16 -6.33 9.52 13.80
C GLY A 16 -7.31 10.49 14.45
N ASP A 17 -7.71 10.21 15.67
CA ASP A 17 -8.73 10.94 16.44
C ASP A 17 -8.28 12.33 16.95
N GLY A 18 -7.14 12.85 16.50
CA GLY A 18 -6.67 14.22 16.77
C GLY A 18 -6.25 14.51 18.22
N GLU A 19 -6.68 13.70 19.18
CA GLU A 19 -6.35 13.81 20.61
C GLU A 19 -5.04 13.08 21.00
N GLY A 20 -4.23 12.70 20.02
CA GLY A 20 -2.92 12.08 20.25
C GLY A 20 -2.97 10.63 20.76
N LYS A 21 -4.14 9.98 20.75
CA LYS A 21 -4.32 8.60 21.25
C LYS A 21 -4.31 7.55 20.14
N GLN A 22 -4.72 7.87 18.91
CA GLN A 22 -4.51 7.04 17.73
C GLN A 22 -3.71 7.77 16.65
N GLN A 23 -2.61 7.15 16.24
CA GLN A 23 -1.92 7.53 15.00
C GLN A 23 -2.82 7.16 13.81
N GLY A 24 -2.84 8.01 12.78
CA GLY A 24 -3.58 7.69 11.55
C GLY A 24 -3.13 6.37 10.94
N ALA A 25 -4.03 5.66 10.27
CA ALA A 25 -3.75 4.39 9.62
C ALA A 25 -3.78 4.52 8.10
N ALA A 26 -2.80 3.93 7.41
CA ALA A 26 -2.81 3.78 5.97
C ALA A 26 -3.17 2.33 5.61
N LYS A 27 -4.07 2.16 4.65
CA LYS A 27 -4.50 0.86 4.14
C LYS A 27 -4.30 0.81 2.63
N LEU A 28 -3.66 -0.26 2.17
CA LEU A 28 -3.44 -0.55 0.76
C LEU A 28 -4.21 -1.82 0.39
N SER A 29 -5.13 -1.71 -0.57
CA SER A 29 -5.85 -2.84 -1.15
C SER A 29 -5.46 -2.98 -2.63
N ILE A 30 -5.19 -4.20 -3.08
CA ILE A 30 -4.88 -4.49 -4.49
C ILE A 30 -5.91 -5.48 -5.02
N GLU A 31 -6.66 -5.05 -6.02
CA GLU A 31 -7.57 -5.89 -6.78
C GLU A 31 -6.91 -6.24 -8.11
N TYR A 32 -6.83 -7.52 -8.43
CA TYR A 32 -6.13 -7.97 -9.63
C TYR A 32 -6.79 -9.19 -10.25
N GLU A 33 -6.73 -9.25 -11.58
CA GLU A 33 -7.06 -10.45 -12.36
C GLU A 33 -5.79 -10.93 -13.06
N LYS A 34 -5.37 -12.16 -12.74
CA LYS A 34 -4.22 -12.79 -13.39
C LYS A 34 -4.49 -12.98 -14.88
N ARG A 35 -3.47 -12.77 -15.71
CA ARG A 35 -3.58 -13.07 -17.15
C ARG A 35 -3.71 -14.56 -17.41
N ASP A 36 -2.96 -15.36 -16.66
CA ASP A 36 -2.99 -16.81 -16.68
C ASP A 36 -2.65 -17.36 -15.27
N PRO A 37 -2.96 -18.63 -14.97
CA PRO A 37 -2.77 -19.19 -13.62
C PRO A 37 -1.31 -19.20 -13.14
N SER A 38 -0.33 -19.17 -14.05
CA SER A 38 1.11 -19.20 -13.71
C SER A 38 1.61 -17.86 -13.15
N VAL A 39 0.87 -16.78 -13.40
CA VAL A 39 1.23 -15.45 -12.87
C VAL A 39 1.08 -15.46 -11.34
N PRO A 40 2.13 -15.08 -10.59
CA PRO A 40 2.05 -15.01 -9.13
C PRO A 40 1.18 -13.83 -8.68
N PRO A 41 0.60 -13.89 -7.47
CA PRO A 41 0.00 -12.72 -6.84
C PRO A 41 0.98 -11.53 -6.77
N PRO A 42 0.50 -10.28 -6.82
CA PRO A 42 1.35 -9.08 -6.83
C PRO A 42 1.95 -8.72 -5.46
N THR A 43 2.09 -9.69 -4.54
CA THR A 43 2.57 -9.50 -3.16
C THR A 43 3.94 -8.83 -3.11
N LYS A 44 4.83 -9.12 -4.06
CA LYS A 44 6.16 -8.49 -4.13
C LYS A 44 6.05 -6.97 -4.35
N TYR A 45 5.19 -6.54 -5.27
CA TYR A 45 4.98 -5.12 -5.54
C TYR A 45 4.29 -4.43 -4.36
N MET A 46 3.32 -5.11 -3.73
CA MET A 46 2.66 -4.64 -2.51
C MET A 46 3.67 -4.35 -1.40
N ASN A 47 4.61 -5.29 -1.15
CA ASN A 47 5.62 -5.13 -0.10
C ASN A 47 6.54 -3.94 -0.37
N ILE A 48 6.92 -3.68 -1.63
CA ILE A 48 7.75 -2.53 -2.00
C ILE A 48 7.00 -1.22 -1.70
N VAL A 49 5.71 -1.14 -2.05
CA VAL A 49 4.89 0.04 -1.75
C VAL A 49 4.77 0.25 -0.24
N VAL A 50 4.53 -0.82 0.53
CA VAL A 50 4.46 -0.75 2.00
C VAL A 50 5.78 -0.27 2.60
N LEU A 51 6.93 -0.75 2.10
CA LEU A 51 8.24 -0.30 2.55
C LEU A 51 8.45 1.19 2.25
N PHE A 52 8.16 1.62 1.03
CA PHE A 52 8.28 3.02 0.63
C PHE A 52 7.42 3.95 1.50
N VAL A 53 6.14 3.58 1.74
CA VAL A 53 5.24 4.37 2.59
C VAL A 53 5.78 4.48 4.02
N LYS A 54 6.32 3.39 4.58
CA LYS A 54 6.95 3.40 5.91
C LYS A 54 8.20 4.28 5.98
N GLU A 55 9.03 4.27 4.94
CA GLU A 55 10.22 5.12 4.87
C GLU A 55 9.85 6.60 4.80
N VAL A 56 8.84 6.95 4.00
CA VAL A 56 8.31 8.32 3.92
C VAL A 56 7.75 8.76 5.28
N ASP A 57 6.91 7.92 5.91
CA ASP A 57 6.35 8.19 7.23
C ASP A 57 7.45 8.42 8.28
N ALA A 58 8.44 7.54 8.33
CA ALA A 58 9.59 7.69 9.24
C ALA A 58 10.44 8.94 8.95
N SER A 59 10.57 9.34 7.69
CA SER A 59 11.29 10.56 7.30
C SER A 59 10.53 11.81 7.71
N LEU A 60 9.21 11.83 7.53
CA LEU A 60 8.35 12.95 7.92
C LEU A 60 8.30 13.10 9.44
N ALA A 61 8.20 11.98 10.17
CA ALA A 61 8.23 11.98 11.64
C ALA A 61 9.56 12.46 12.24
N LYS A 62 10.67 12.37 11.50
CA LYS A 62 11.99 12.91 11.90
C LYS A 62 12.20 14.36 11.49
N ALA A 63 11.46 14.85 10.50
CA ALA A 63 11.61 16.19 9.95
C ALA A 63 10.70 17.23 10.64
N GLY A 64 9.67 16.78 11.36
CA GLY A 64 8.83 17.61 12.24
C GLY A 64 9.29 17.57 13.70
#